data_AF-A0A353ND48-F1
#
_entry.id   AF-A0A353ND48-F1
#
_cell.length_a   1.000
_cell.length_b   1.000
_cell.length_c   1.000
_cell.angle_alpha   90.00
_cell.angle_beta   90.00
_cell.angle_gamma   90.00
#
_symmetry.space_group_name_H-M   'P 1'
#
loop_
_entity.id
_entity.type
_entity.pdbx_description
1 polymer ?
#
loop_
_entity_poly.entity_id
_entity_poly.type
_entity_poly.pdbx_seq_one_letter_code
_entity_poly.pdbx_strand_id
1 'polypeptide(L)'
;MFVESSLRQLIIYEVIMQTFMPQKMLPDVVSVPEAARYLGIGKQEVYRLLEFGELRAKRENGKILIDPTSIYELCNRGKMH
;
A
#
# COMPACT_ATOMS: atom_id res chain seq x y z
N MET A 1 32.33 -9.29 -19.59
CA MET A 1 32.06 -9.68 -18.18
C MET A 1 31.51 -8.47 -17.44
N PHE A 2 30.28 -8.02 -17.74
CA PHE A 2 29.59 -6.95 -16.96
C PHE A 2 28.14 -6.78 -17.46
N VAL A 3 27.27 -7.79 -17.28
CA VAL A 3 25.83 -7.66 -17.67
C VAL A 3 24.89 -8.34 -16.67
N GLU A 4 25.35 -9.36 -15.95
CA GLU A 4 24.52 -10.09 -14.98
C GLU A 4 24.22 -9.31 -13.69
N SER A 5 25.06 -8.33 -13.33
CA SER A 5 24.92 -7.58 -12.07
C SER A 5 23.75 -6.60 -12.07
N SER A 6 23.40 -6.04 -13.24
CA SER A 6 22.30 -5.07 -13.36
C SER A 6 20.93 -5.76 -13.43
N LEU A 7 20.87 -6.92 -14.10
CA LEU A 7 19.68 -7.77 -14.12
C LEU A 7 19.38 -8.38 -12.74
N ARG A 8 20.41 -8.76 -11.95
CA ARG A 8 20.19 -9.23 -10.57
C ARG A 8 19.58 -8.17 -9.67
N GLN A 9 20.00 -6.91 -9.78
CA GLN A 9 19.37 -5.83 -9.02
C GLN A 9 17.92 -5.63 -9.46
N LEU A 10 17.65 -5.54 -10.76
CA LEU A 10 16.28 -5.40 -11.28
C LEU A 10 15.37 -6.54 -10.87
N ILE A 11 15.84 -7.80 -10.92
CA ILE A 11 15.08 -8.97 -10.48
C ILE A 11 14.86 -8.96 -8.97
N ILE A 12 15.86 -8.57 -8.16
CA ILE A 12 15.68 -8.46 -6.71
C ILE A 12 14.65 -7.37 -6.39
N TYR A 13 14.69 -6.22 -7.08
CA TYR A 13 13.68 -5.18 -6.91
C TYR A 13 12.30 -5.63 -7.37
N GLU A 14 12.16 -6.29 -8.53
CA GLU A 14 10.89 -6.85 -9.00
C GLU A 14 10.35 -7.93 -8.04
N VAL A 15 11.20 -8.84 -7.57
CA VAL A 15 10.83 -9.90 -6.63
C VAL A 15 10.47 -9.33 -5.27
N ILE A 16 11.19 -8.34 -4.75
CA ILE A 16 10.83 -7.64 -3.49
C ILE A 16 9.49 -6.91 -3.67
N MET A 17 9.25 -6.24 -4.80
CA MET A 17 7.98 -5.57 -5.08
C MET A 17 6.82 -6.56 -5.23
N GLN A 18 7.05 -7.71 -5.87
CA GLN A 18 6.05 -8.79 -6.00
C GLN A 18 5.80 -9.54 -4.69
N THR A 19 6.83 -9.69 -3.84
CA THR A 19 6.73 -10.37 -2.53
C THR A 19 6.06 -9.47 -1.50
N PHE A 20 6.22 -8.14 -1.60
CA PHE A 20 5.59 -7.22 -0.66
C PHE A 20 4.11 -6.97 -0.95
N MET A 21 3.67 -7.01 -2.22
CA MET A 21 2.24 -6.95 -2.56
C MET A 21 1.96 -7.64 -3.91
N PRO A 22 1.25 -8.78 -3.94
CA PRO A 22 0.65 -9.24 -5.18
C PRO A 22 -0.43 -8.22 -5.55
N GLN A 23 -0.19 -7.43 -6.60
CA GLN A 23 -1.18 -6.53 -7.22
C GLN A 23 -2.44 -7.29 -7.71
N LYS A 24 -2.47 -8.61 -7.54
CA LYS A 24 -3.53 -9.53 -7.96
C LYS A 24 -4.40 -10.05 -6.79
N MET A 25 -4.19 -9.64 -5.54
CA MET A 25 -4.94 -10.17 -4.38
C MET A 25 -5.19 -9.15 -3.26
N LEU A 26 -5.20 -7.84 -3.52
CA LEU A 26 -5.90 -6.95 -2.60
C LEU A 26 -7.41 -7.14 -2.87
N PRO A 27 -8.24 -7.42 -1.85
CA PRO A 27 -9.69 -7.35 -2.04
C PRO A 27 -10.02 -5.97 -2.64
N ASP A 28 -11.10 -5.87 -3.43
CA ASP A 28 -11.54 -4.62 -4.08
C ASP A 28 -11.59 -3.42 -3.12
N VAL A 29 -11.63 -3.70 -1.81
CA VAL A 29 -11.72 -2.75 -0.71
C VAL A 29 -11.00 -3.26 0.53
N VAL A 30 -10.31 -2.37 1.23
CA VAL A 30 -9.59 -2.65 2.49
C VAL A 30 -10.31 -1.98 3.66
N SER A 31 -10.60 -2.70 4.73
CA SER A 31 -11.20 -2.08 5.91
C SER A 31 -10.18 -1.27 6.72
N VAL A 32 -10.63 -0.30 7.52
CA VAL A 32 -9.77 0.49 8.44
C VAL A 32 -8.81 -0.39 9.28
N PRO A 33 -9.24 -1.47 9.95
CA PRO A 33 -8.33 -2.30 10.73
C PRO A 33 -7.30 -3.06 9.86
N GLU A 34 -7.63 -3.39 8.62
CA GLU A 34 -6.67 -4.01 7.69
C GLU A 34 -5.66 -2.98 7.19
N ALA A 35 -6.10 -1.79 6.82
CA ALA A 35 -5.21 -0.69 6.43
C ALA A 35 -4.23 -0.33 7.56
N ALA A 36 -4.68 -0.32 8.81
CA ALA A 36 -3.83 -0.13 9.97
C ALA A 36 -2.71 -1.19 10.04
N ARG A 37 -3.03 -2.46 9.76
CA ARG A 37 -2.04 -3.56 9.73
C ARG A 37 -1.08 -3.42 8.56
N TYR A 38 -1.56 -3.03 7.38
CA TYR A 38 -0.72 -2.84 6.20
C TYR A 38 0.24 -1.66 6.35
N LEU A 39 -0.23 -0.55 6.93
CA LEU A 39 0.56 0.65 7.15
C LEU A 39 1.44 0.57 8.41
N GLY A 40 1.18 -0.38 9.31
CA GLY A 40 1.86 -0.48 10.60
C GLY A 40 1.54 0.68 11.55
N ILE A 41 0.38 1.32 11.39
CA ILE A 41 -0.05 2.49 12.18
C ILE A 41 -1.30 2.18 13.01
N GLY A 42 -1.59 3.03 13.99
CA GLY A 42 -2.82 2.93 14.79
C GLY A 42 -4.07 3.25 13.95
N LYS A 43 -5.22 2.64 14.30
CA LYS A 43 -6.50 2.91 13.62
C LYS A 43 -6.88 4.39 13.63
N GLN A 44 -6.55 5.12 14.70
CA GLN A 44 -6.77 6.57 14.77
C GLN A 44 -5.97 7.34 13.71
N GLU A 45 -4.73 6.93 13.43
CA GLU A 45 -3.95 7.54 12.34
C GLU A 45 -4.56 7.23 10.98
N VAL A 46 -5.09 6.02 10.77
CA VAL A 46 -5.84 5.71 9.54
C VAL A 46 -7.05 6.63 9.38
N TYR A 47 -7.81 6.89 10.46
CA TYR A 47 -8.92 7.85 10.42
C TYR A 47 -8.43 9.27 10.11
N ARG A 48 -7.32 9.73 10.69
CA ARG A 48 -6.74 11.03 10.34
C ARG A 48 -6.32 11.09 8.87
N LEU A 49 -5.67 10.07 8.33
CA LEU A 49 -5.28 10.03 6.93
C LEU A 49 -6.49 10.11 5.99
N LEU A 50 -7.62 9.52 6.39
CA LEU A 50 -8.89 9.65 5.69
C LEU A 50 -9.46 11.07 5.80
N GLU A 51 -9.39 11.71 6.97
CA GLU A 51 -9.82 13.10 7.18
C GLU A 51 -8.96 14.11 6.42
N PHE A 52 -7.65 13.87 6.35
CA PHE A 52 -6.71 14.70 5.57
C PHE A 52 -6.78 14.45 4.06
N GLY A 53 -7.51 13.42 3.61
CA GLY A 53 -7.62 13.07 2.20
C GLY A 53 -6.37 12.39 1.62
N GLU A 54 -5.46 11.95 2.48
CA GLU A 54 -4.24 11.20 2.11
C GLU A 54 -4.58 9.73 1.77
N LEU A 55 -5.72 9.21 2.23
CA LEU A 55 -6.27 7.92 1.83
C LEU A 55 -7.64 8.10 1.17
N ARG A 56 -7.90 7.36 0.10
CA ARG A 56 -9.20 7.32 -0.56
C ARG A 56 -10.04 6.23 0.07
N ALA A 57 -11.29 6.54 0.41
CA ALA A 57 -12.23 5.54 0.89
C ALA A 57 -13.65 5.81 0.40
N LYS A 58 -14.42 4.75 0.22
CA LYS A 58 -15.86 4.77 0.01
C LYS A 58 -16.58 4.27 1.26
N ARG A 59 -17.78 4.79 1.50
CA ARG A 59 -18.70 4.24 2.50
C ARG A 59 -19.69 3.34 1.80
N GLU A 60 -19.71 2.06 2.18
CA GLU A 60 -20.62 1.06 1.62
C GLU A 60 -21.23 0.26 2.78
N ASN A 61 -22.57 0.18 2.84
CA ASN A 61 -23.29 -0.52 3.91
C ASN A 61 -22.88 -0.11 5.34
N GLY A 62 -22.60 1.18 5.56
CA GLY A 62 -22.18 1.71 6.87
C GLY A 62 -20.73 1.41 7.24
N LYS A 63 -19.96 0.77 6.36
CA LYS A 63 -18.53 0.45 6.56
C LYS A 63 -17.66 1.39 5.73
N ILE A 64 -16.51 1.77 6.28
CA ILE A 64 -15.48 2.52 5.54
C ILE A 64 -14.56 1.51 4.85
N LEU A 65 -14.47 1.67 3.54
CA LEU A 65 -13.74 0.81 2.63
C LEU A 65 -12.70 1.65 1.92
N ILE A 66 -11.44 1.42 2.27
CA ILE A 66 -10.27 2.14 1.80
C ILE A 66 -9.82 1.52 0.47
N ASP A 67 -9.49 2.39 -0.48
CA ASP A 67 -8.95 1.99 -1.77
C ASP A 67 -7.50 1.53 -1.59
N PRO A 68 -7.19 0.27 -1.91
CA PRO A 68 -5.84 -0.28 -1.73
C PRO A 68 -4.77 0.45 -2.54
N THR A 69 -5.13 1.06 -3.68
CA THR A 69 -4.22 1.86 -4.51
C THR A 69 -3.74 3.08 -3.75
N SER A 70 -4.63 3.77 -3.03
CA SER A 70 -4.27 4.94 -2.24
C SER A 70 -3.32 4.61 -1.08
N ILE A 71 -3.47 3.42 -0.47
CA ILE A 71 -2.54 2.92 0.54
C ILE A 71 -1.14 2.72 -0.07
N TYR A 72 -1.07 2.15 -1.28
CA TYR A 72 0.18 1.94 -1.99
C TYR A 72 0.88 3.27 -2.35
N GLU A 73 0.12 4.21 -2.93
CA GLU A 73 0.62 5.55 -3.26
C GLU A 73 1.22 6.22 -2.02
N LEU A 74 0.54 6.14 -0.87
CA LEU A 74 1.01 6.71 0.39
C LEU A 74 2.31 6.04 0.88
N CYS A 75 2.38 4.70 0.85
CA CYS A 75 3.58 3.96 1.21
C CYS A 75 4.79 4.31 0.33
N ASN A 76 4.56 4.54 -0.96
CA ASN A 76 5.62 4.85 -1.91
C ASN A 76 6.07 6.32 -1.81
N ARG A 77 5.15 7.24 -1.47
CA ARG A 77 5.44 8.65 -1.21
C ARG A 77 6.42 8.85 -0.05
N GLY A 78 6.34 8.01 0.99
CA GLY A 78 7.25 8.07 2.15
C GLY A 78 8.69 7.61 1.88
N LYS A 79 9.01 7.04 0.71
CA LYS A 79 10.35 6.52 0.37
C LYS A 79 11.22 7.49 -0.45
N MET A 80 10.77 8.71 -0.71
CA MET A 80 11.50 9.73 -1.49
C MET A 80 11.96 10.93 -0.65
N HIS A 81 12.51 10.70 0.54
CA HIS A 81 13.26 11.73 1.28
C HIS A 81 14.52 11.14 1.92
#